data_AF-A0A0C2R3C3-F1
#
_entry.id   AF-A0A0C2R3C3-F1
#
_cell.length_a   1.000
_cell.length_b   1.000
_cell.length_c   1.000
_cell.angle_alpha   90.00
_cell.angle_beta   90.00
_cell.angle_gamma   90.00
#
_symmetry.space_group_name_H-M   'P 1'
#
loop_
_entity.id
_entity.type
_entity.pdbx_description
1 polymer ?
#
loop_
_entity_poly.entity_id
_entity_poly.type
_entity_poly.pdbx_seq_one_letter_code
_entity_poly.pdbx_strand_id
1 'polypeptide(L)'
;MGGFVHIRDEKIALTGDILKCGSEEDTQVLHRVVKGLKEKRESIYSSYIGAILNMNWDAASFNSTVSFPITPALFNSLRIVHGGVTATMIDSAMRILANQLVPEGYGAVTNQLNVHYIATIRGGKMTSTANLLHQGNRTIALEGGYSL
;
A
#
# COMPACT_ATOMS: atom_id res chain seq x y z
N MET A 1 20.90 24.60 15.83
CA MET A 1 19.72 25.24 15.18
C MET A 1 19.84 25.38 13.66
N GLY A 2 21.04 25.46 13.05
CA GLY A 2 21.19 25.65 11.59
C GLY A 2 20.78 24.48 10.67
N GLY A 3 20.94 23.22 11.09
CA GLY A 3 20.67 22.05 10.22
C GLY A 3 19.18 21.79 9.92
N PHE A 4 18.27 22.09 10.87
CA PHE A 4 16.83 21.89 10.68
C PHE A 4 16.20 22.91 9.72
N VAL A 5 16.75 24.13 9.67
CA VAL A 5 16.31 25.19 8.76
C VAL A 5 16.71 24.84 7.33
N HIS A 6 17.95 24.40 7.11
CA HIS A 6 18.44 24.03 5.78
C HIS A 6 17.63 22.87 5.15
N ILE A 7 17.31 21.83 5.93
CA ILE A 7 16.49 20.69 5.49
C ILE A 7 15.05 21.13 5.15
N ARG A 8 14.51 22.13 5.88
CA ARG A 8 13.17 22.66 5.60
C ARG A 8 13.15 23.43 4.28
N ASP A 9 14.15 24.27 4.06
CA ASP A 9 14.26 25.09 2.84
C ASP A 9 14.48 24.20 1.61
N GLU A 10 15.28 23.15 1.72
CA GLU A 10 15.49 22.16 0.66
C GLU A 10 14.18 21.46 0.26
N LYS A 11 13.38 21.00 1.25
CA LYS A 11 12.08 20.35 0.98
C LYS A 11 11.10 21.29 0.28
N ILE A 12 11.09 22.57 0.66
CA ILE A 12 10.27 23.59 0.03
C ILE A 12 10.73 23.82 -1.42
N ALA A 13 12.04 23.92 -1.66
CA ALA A 13 12.60 24.08 -2.99
C ALA A 13 12.25 22.90 -3.90
N LEU A 14 12.51 21.65 -3.46
CA LEU A 14 12.19 20.44 -4.23
C LEU A 14 10.71 20.36 -4.61
N THR A 15 9.83 20.62 -3.65
CA THR A 15 8.38 20.61 -3.90
C THR A 15 8.00 21.75 -4.84
N GLY A 16 8.57 22.95 -4.64
CA GLY A 16 8.32 24.13 -5.46
C GLY A 16 8.74 23.96 -6.91
N ASP A 17 9.86 23.29 -7.17
CA ASP A 17 10.36 23.03 -8.52
C ASP A 17 9.45 22.05 -9.28
N ILE A 18 8.99 20.98 -8.62
CA ILE A 18 8.00 20.06 -9.20
C ILE A 18 6.70 20.80 -9.53
N LEU A 19 6.22 21.67 -8.63
CA LEU A 19 4.99 22.42 -8.86
C LEU A 19 5.09 23.46 -9.99
N LYS A 20 6.29 23.97 -10.28
CA LYS A 20 6.51 24.98 -11.34
C LYS A 20 6.83 24.36 -12.70
N CYS A 21 7.61 23.29 -12.71
CA CYS A 21 8.23 22.74 -13.93
C CYS A 21 7.88 21.27 -14.19
N GLY A 22 7.24 20.59 -13.25
CA GLY A 22 6.82 19.20 -13.40
C GLY A 22 5.67 19.05 -14.38
N SER A 23 5.54 17.85 -14.95
CA SER A 23 4.38 17.49 -15.76
C SER A 23 3.12 17.36 -14.89
N GLU A 24 1.95 17.30 -15.54
CA GLU A 24 0.68 17.00 -14.86
C GLU A 24 0.73 15.68 -14.08
N GLU A 25 1.48 14.69 -14.57
CA GLU A 25 1.67 13.44 -13.85
C GLU A 25 2.52 13.64 -12.58
N ASP A 26 3.60 14.41 -12.67
CA ASP A 26 4.48 14.68 -11.52
C ASP A 26 3.71 15.39 -10.39
N THR A 27 2.88 16.37 -10.74
CA THR A 27 2.06 17.11 -9.76
C THR A 27 0.98 16.22 -9.13
N GLN A 28 0.36 15.32 -9.90
CA GLN A 28 -0.59 14.33 -9.39
C GLN A 28 0.06 13.32 -8.44
N VAL A 29 1.24 12.79 -8.79
CA VAL A 29 2.01 11.89 -7.94
C VAL A 29 2.43 12.59 -6.64
N LEU A 30 2.95 13.81 -6.75
CA LEU A 30 3.34 14.63 -5.59
C LEU A 30 2.14 14.87 -4.67
N HIS A 31 1.00 15.30 -5.22
CA HIS A 31 -0.22 15.50 -4.44
C HIS A 31 -0.63 14.22 -3.73
N ARG A 32 -0.59 13.07 -4.40
CA ARG A 32 -0.95 11.78 -3.80
C ARG A 32 -0.07 11.45 -2.60
N VAL A 33 1.25 11.59 -2.72
CA VAL A 33 2.22 11.29 -1.66
C VAL A 33 2.06 12.26 -0.49
N VAL A 34 2.02 13.56 -0.74
CA VAL A 34 1.91 14.59 0.31
C VAL A 34 0.57 14.48 1.04
N LYS A 35 -0.53 14.22 0.32
CA LYS A 35 -1.83 13.94 0.91
C LYS A 35 -1.77 12.70 1.81
N GLY A 36 -1.17 11.61 1.35
CA GLY A 36 -0.96 10.40 2.17
C GLY A 36 -0.17 10.67 3.45
N LEU A 37 0.89 11.47 3.38
CA LEU A 37 1.65 11.90 4.56
C LEU A 37 0.77 12.67 5.56
N LYS A 38 -0.06 13.59 5.08
CA LYS A 38 -1.02 14.33 5.91
C LYS A 38 -2.03 13.39 6.57
N GLU A 39 -2.65 12.51 5.78
CA GLU A 39 -3.65 11.53 6.27
C GLU A 39 -3.03 10.57 7.30
N LYS A 40 -1.76 10.18 7.12
CA LYS A 40 -1.04 9.37 8.11
C LYS A 40 -0.82 10.10 9.43
N ARG A 41 -0.48 11.39 9.38
CA ARG A 41 -0.33 12.25 10.57
C ARG A 41 -1.66 12.42 11.30
N GLU A 42 -2.76 12.50 10.55
CA GLU A 42 -4.13 12.58 11.08
C GLU A 42 -4.68 11.21 11.53
N SER A 43 -3.84 10.17 11.55
CA SER A 43 -4.18 8.82 12.00
C SER A 43 -5.28 8.11 11.20
N ILE A 44 -5.55 8.58 9.96
CA ILE A 44 -6.43 7.88 9.00
C ILE A 44 -5.80 6.54 8.60
N TYR A 45 -4.48 6.50 8.47
CA TYR A 45 -3.73 5.28 8.17
C TYR A 45 -2.81 4.88 9.34
N SER A 46 -2.57 3.59 9.49
CA SER A 46 -1.64 3.06 10.50
C SER A 46 -0.18 3.08 10.04
N SER A 47 0.10 3.06 8.73
CA SER A 47 1.44 3.02 8.14
C SER A 47 1.61 4.01 6.98
N TYR A 48 2.84 4.45 6.72
CA TYR A 48 3.12 5.30 5.55
C TYR A 48 2.89 4.57 4.23
N ILE A 49 3.16 3.26 4.17
CA ILE A 49 2.90 2.47 2.95
C ILE A 49 1.41 2.44 2.61
N GLY A 50 0.54 2.20 3.60
CA GLY A 50 -0.91 2.24 3.38
C GLY A 50 -1.39 3.64 3.00
N ALA A 51 -0.79 4.66 3.62
CA ALA A 51 -1.12 6.05 3.35
C ALA A 51 -0.65 6.55 1.99
N ILE A 52 0.47 6.07 1.44
CA ILE A 52 0.94 6.40 0.09
C ILE A 52 0.09 5.65 -0.94
N LEU A 53 -0.18 4.37 -0.69
CA LEU A 53 -0.92 3.50 -1.61
C LEU A 53 -2.45 3.73 -1.57
N ASN A 54 -2.98 4.48 -0.62
CA ASN A 54 -4.43 4.71 -0.43
C ASN A 54 -5.19 3.42 -0.13
N MET A 55 -4.61 2.59 0.73
CA MET A 55 -5.17 1.30 1.09
C MET A 55 -6.38 1.48 2.00
N ASN A 56 -7.57 1.20 1.48
CA ASN A 56 -8.76 1.02 2.30
C ASN A 56 -8.95 -0.46 2.53
N TRP A 57 -9.27 -0.86 3.75
CA TRP A 57 -9.45 -2.26 4.07
C TRP A 57 -10.71 -2.48 4.88
N ASP A 58 -11.25 -3.68 4.72
CA ASP A 58 -12.38 -4.20 5.47
C ASP A 58 -12.09 -5.66 5.75
N ALA A 59 -12.62 -6.18 6.85
CA ALA A 59 -12.38 -7.55 7.23
C ALA A 59 -13.54 -8.13 8.05
N ALA A 60 -13.94 -9.35 7.67
CA ALA A 60 -14.90 -10.16 8.41
C ALA A 60 -14.19 -11.37 9.04
N SER A 61 -14.91 -12.18 9.80
CA SER A 61 -14.31 -13.23 10.65
C SER A 61 -13.35 -14.20 9.95
N PHE A 62 -13.51 -14.43 8.64
CA PHE A 62 -12.67 -15.38 7.88
C PHE A 62 -12.21 -14.84 6.51
N ASN A 63 -12.38 -13.55 6.26
CA ASN A 63 -11.92 -12.92 5.03
C ASN A 63 -11.44 -11.50 5.31
N SER A 64 -10.55 -11.02 4.46
CA SER A 64 -10.21 -9.60 4.45
C SER A 64 -10.07 -9.10 3.02
N THR A 65 -10.34 -7.81 2.86
CA THR A 65 -10.28 -7.13 1.58
C THR A 65 -9.46 -5.86 1.74
N VAL A 66 -8.56 -5.61 0.80
CA VAL A 66 -7.82 -4.34 0.70
C VAL A 66 -7.98 -3.80 -0.70
N SER A 67 -8.42 -2.55 -0.81
CA SER A 67 -8.66 -1.91 -2.07
C SER A 67 -7.90 -0.59 -2.20
N PHE A 68 -7.48 -0.27 -3.42
CA PHE A 68 -6.76 0.95 -3.71
C PHE A 68 -7.00 1.44 -5.16
N PRO A 69 -7.03 2.75 -5.39
CA PRO A 69 -7.06 3.33 -6.72
C PRO A 69 -5.71 3.11 -7.42
N ILE A 70 -5.77 2.69 -8.68
CA ILE A 70 -4.58 2.57 -9.51
C ILE A 70 -4.25 3.96 -10.06
N THR A 71 -3.03 4.42 -9.78
CA THR A 71 -2.54 5.75 -10.19
C THR A 71 -1.15 5.63 -10.83
N PRO A 72 -0.71 6.62 -11.62
CA PRO A 72 0.61 6.60 -12.25
C PRO A 72 1.78 6.42 -11.27
N ALA A 73 1.62 6.84 -10.02
CA ALA A 73 2.60 6.65 -8.94
C ALA A 73 2.98 5.17 -8.71
N LEU A 74 2.16 4.23 -9.19
CA LEU A 74 2.31 2.80 -8.98
C LEU A 74 2.87 2.08 -10.21
N PHE A 75 3.08 2.80 -11.30
CA PHE A 75 3.50 2.21 -12.56
C PHE A 75 5.01 1.95 -12.60
N ASN A 76 5.38 0.91 -13.34
CA ASN A 76 6.76 0.68 -13.76
C ASN A 76 7.05 1.39 -15.11
N SER A 77 8.25 1.18 -15.66
CA SER A 77 8.66 1.75 -16.96
C SER A 77 7.79 1.34 -18.15
N LEU A 78 6.98 0.28 -18.01
CA LEU A 78 6.04 -0.19 -19.04
C LEU A 78 4.63 0.41 -18.88
N ARG A 79 4.43 1.39 -17.98
CA ARG A 79 3.14 2.05 -17.73
C ARG A 79 2.03 1.09 -17.26
N ILE A 80 2.43 0.07 -16.49
CA ILE A 80 1.53 -0.87 -15.79
C ILE A 80 1.90 -0.91 -14.32
N VAL A 81 0.98 -1.33 -13.44
CA VAL A 81 1.27 -1.47 -11.99
C VAL A 81 2.50 -2.35 -11.78
N HIS A 82 3.45 -1.85 -10.98
CA HIS A 82 4.66 -2.57 -10.65
C HIS A 82 4.32 -3.86 -9.89
N GLY A 83 4.90 -5.00 -10.28
CA GLY A 83 4.56 -6.30 -9.68
C GLY A 83 4.75 -6.35 -8.16
N GLY A 84 5.76 -5.65 -7.64
CA GLY A 84 5.97 -5.48 -6.20
C GLY A 84 4.81 -4.76 -5.47
N VAL A 85 4.13 -3.80 -6.13
CA VAL A 85 2.93 -3.15 -5.57
C VAL A 85 1.79 -4.17 -5.51
N THR A 86 1.55 -4.93 -6.59
CA THR A 86 0.55 -6.02 -6.60
C THR A 86 0.80 -7.03 -5.47
N ALA A 87 2.05 -7.47 -5.29
CA ALA A 87 2.41 -8.40 -4.21
C ALA A 87 2.18 -7.78 -2.83
N THR A 88 2.55 -6.51 -2.62
CA THR A 88 2.32 -5.78 -1.36
C THR A 88 0.85 -5.70 -1.01
N MET A 89 -0.03 -5.56 -2.00
CA MET A 89 -1.48 -5.46 -1.81
C MET A 89 -2.11 -6.79 -1.42
N ILE A 90 -1.71 -7.88 -2.07
CA ILE A 90 -2.14 -9.24 -1.71
C ILE A 90 -1.62 -9.61 -0.31
N ASP A 91 -0.35 -9.34 -0.03
CA ASP A 91 0.25 -9.51 1.31
C ASP A 91 -0.47 -8.68 2.36
N SER A 92 -0.88 -7.44 2.04
CA SER A 92 -1.61 -6.60 2.99
C SER A 92 -2.96 -7.19 3.39
N ALA A 93 -3.71 -7.77 2.43
CA ALA A 93 -4.95 -8.48 2.74
C ALA A 93 -4.66 -9.70 3.63
N MET A 94 -3.73 -10.57 3.21
CA MET A 94 -3.38 -11.76 4.00
C MET A 94 -2.89 -11.39 5.41
N ARG A 95 -2.09 -10.35 5.57
CA ARG A 95 -1.62 -9.85 6.86
C ARG A 95 -2.77 -9.38 7.75
N ILE A 96 -3.78 -8.71 7.20
CA ILE A 96 -4.95 -8.27 7.97
C ILE A 96 -5.70 -9.49 8.50
N LEU A 97 -6.01 -10.46 7.63
CA LEU A 97 -6.67 -11.70 8.06
C LEU A 97 -5.83 -12.47 9.09
N ALA A 98 -4.52 -12.61 8.86
CA ALA A 98 -3.63 -13.30 9.79
C ALA A 98 -3.64 -12.66 11.19
N ASN A 99 -3.63 -11.33 11.27
CA ASN A 99 -3.66 -10.63 12.55
C ASN A 99 -5.02 -10.69 13.25
N GLN A 100 -6.12 -10.94 12.54
CA GLN A 100 -7.43 -11.20 13.14
C GLN A 100 -7.57 -12.61 13.71
N LEU A 101 -6.84 -13.57 13.14
CA LEU A 101 -6.92 -14.98 13.52
C LEU A 101 -6.02 -15.33 14.72
N VAL A 102 -5.08 -14.46 15.08
CA VAL A 102 -4.21 -14.66 16.25
C VAL A 102 -4.84 -14.12 17.52
N PRO A 103 -4.55 -14.70 18.70
CA PRO A 103 -5.07 -14.20 19.97
C PRO A 103 -4.60 -12.77 20.27
N GLU A 104 -5.37 -12.08 21.12
CA GLU A 104 -4.98 -10.77 21.64
C GLU A 104 -3.57 -10.79 22.26
N GLY A 105 -2.79 -9.74 21.98
CA GLY A 105 -1.39 -9.64 22.43
C GLY A 105 -0.38 -10.32 21.51
N TYR A 106 -0.82 -11.05 20.47
CA TYR A 106 0.05 -11.63 19.45
C TYR A 106 -0.08 -10.88 18.10
N GLY A 107 0.96 -10.99 17.28
CA GLY A 107 0.98 -10.46 15.92
C GLY A 107 1.51 -11.50 14.94
N ALA A 108 0.90 -11.57 13.76
CA ALA A 108 1.38 -12.41 12.66
C ALA A 108 2.27 -11.59 11.72
N VAL A 109 3.39 -12.19 11.30
CA VAL A 109 4.33 -11.64 10.33
C VAL A 109 4.45 -12.55 9.12
N THR A 110 4.70 -11.97 7.94
CA THR A 110 4.89 -12.72 6.69
C THR A 110 6.21 -13.49 6.75
N ASN A 111 6.16 -14.83 6.79
CA ASN A 111 7.33 -15.69 6.73
C ASN A 111 7.71 -16.06 5.27
N GLN A 112 6.71 -16.35 4.44
CA GLN A 112 6.87 -16.70 3.03
C GLN A 112 5.73 -16.10 2.22
N LEU A 113 6.02 -15.70 0.98
CA LEU A 113 5.05 -15.19 0.03
C LEU A 113 5.37 -15.75 -1.35
N ASN A 114 4.40 -16.43 -1.97
CA ASN A 114 4.48 -16.91 -3.35
C ASN A 114 3.40 -16.20 -4.18
N VAL A 115 3.78 -15.57 -5.29
CA VAL A 115 2.88 -14.79 -6.14
C VAL A 115 3.03 -15.22 -7.60
N HIS A 116 1.90 -15.57 -8.22
CA HIS A 116 1.82 -15.83 -9.65
C HIS A 116 1.15 -14.64 -10.36
N TYR A 117 1.89 -13.96 -11.24
CA TYR A 117 1.39 -12.83 -12.01
C TYR A 117 0.70 -13.31 -13.29
N ILE A 118 -0.63 -13.18 -13.35
CA ILE A 118 -1.45 -13.73 -14.45
C ILE A 118 -1.93 -12.69 -15.46
N ALA A 119 -1.95 -11.40 -15.10
CA ALA A 119 -2.44 -10.33 -15.96
C ALA A 119 -1.81 -8.97 -15.64
N THR A 120 -1.69 -8.11 -16.66
CA THR A 120 -1.24 -6.72 -16.52
C THR A 120 -2.35 -5.83 -15.97
N ILE A 121 -2.00 -4.91 -15.07
CA ILE A 121 -2.95 -3.95 -14.47
C ILE A 121 -2.61 -2.53 -14.94
N ARG A 122 -3.57 -1.82 -15.55
CA ARG A 122 -3.35 -0.51 -16.20
C ARG A 122 -4.12 0.66 -15.58
N GLY A 123 -5.19 0.40 -14.83
CA GLY A 123 -6.05 1.45 -14.30
C GLY A 123 -7.25 0.87 -13.57
N GLY A 124 -8.09 1.76 -13.02
CA GLY A 124 -9.25 1.37 -12.23
C GLY A 124 -8.93 1.26 -10.74
N LYS A 125 -9.58 0.30 -10.06
CA LYS A 125 -9.42 0.07 -8.62
C LYS A 125 -9.11 -1.40 -8.39
N MET A 126 -7.91 -1.71 -7.92
CA MET A 126 -7.60 -3.09 -7.57
C MET A 126 -8.12 -3.39 -6.16
N THR A 127 -8.76 -4.55 -6.02
CA THR A 127 -9.27 -5.10 -4.76
C THR A 127 -8.62 -6.45 -4.51
N SER A 128 -7.77 -6.54 -3.49
CA SER A 128 -7.14 -7.78 -3.05
C SER A 128 -7.97 -8.43 -1.96
N THR A 129 -8.13 -9.75 -2.01
CA THR A 129 -8.84 -10.53 -1.01
C THR A 129 -7.93 -11.61 -0.44
N ALA A 130 -8.20 -12.03 0.79
CA ALA A 130 -7.49 -13.12 1.44
C ALA A 130 -8.45 -14.08 2.15
N ASN A 131 -8.11 -15.37 2.12
CA ASN A 131 -8.85 -16.46 2.77
C ASN A 131 -7.90 -17.35 3.57
N LEU A 132 -8.45 -17.98 4.62
CA LEU A 132 -7.73 -18.96 5.43
C LEU A 132 -7.64 -20.31 4.72
N LEU A 133 -6.41 -20.82 4.52
CA LEU A 133 -6.19 -22.19 4.06
C LEU A 133 -5.97 -23.16 5.22
N HIS A 134 -5.12 -22.77 6.17
CA HIS A 134 -4.77 -23.61 7.32
C HIS A 134 -4.30 -22.76 8.50
N GLN A 135 -4.76 -23.09 9.71
CA GLN A 135 -4.33 -22.46 10.96
C GLN A 135 -3.68 -23.49 11.87
N GLY A 136 -2.36 -23.39 12.03
CA GLY A 136 -1.60 -24.14 13.03
C GLY A 136 -1.24 -23.28 14.24
N ASN A 137 -0.53 -23.87 15.21
CA ASN A 137 -0.16 -23.18 16.45
C ASN A 137 0.91 -22.08 16.27
N ARG A 138 1.75 -22.18 15.22
CA ARG A 138 2.88 -21.26 14.99
C ARG A 138 2.85 -20.59 13.60
N THR A 139 2.04 -21.12 12.70
CA THR A 139 2.00 -20.72 11.29
C THR A 139 0.57 -20.71 10.80
N ILE A 140 0.24 -19.70 10.00
CA ILE A 140 -1.03 -19.59 9.31
C ILE A 140 -0.71 -19.61 7.83
N ALA A 141 -1.34 -20.52 7.09
CA ALA A 141 -1.29 -20.52 5.63
C ALA A 141 -2.56 -19.84 5.12
N LEU A 142 -2.36 -18.86 4.24
CA LEU A 142 -3.41 -18.08 3.62
C LEU A 142 -3.24 -18.16 2.10
N GLU A 143 -4.34 -17.96 1.40
CA GLU A 143 -4.33 -17.63 -0.02
C GLU A 143 -4.92 -16.24 -0.23
N GLY A 144 -4.49 -15.61 -1.32
CA GLY A 144 -5.03 -14.33 -1.71
C GLY A 144 -5.04 -14.15 -3.22
N GLY A 145 -5.94 -13.30 -3.68
CA GLY A 145 -6.11 -12.95 -5.07
C GLY A 145 -6.48 -11.48 -5.21
N TYR A 146 -6.74 -11.06 -6.44
CA TYR A 146 -7.22 -9.70 -6.71
C TYR A 146 -8.23 -9.66 -7.85
N SER A 147 -9.06 -8.62 -7.84
CA SER A 147 -9.93 -8.18 -8.92
C SER A 147 -9.68 -6.70 -9.25
N LEU A 148 -10.19 -6.25 -10.41
CA LEU A 148 -10.10 -4.87 -10.90
C LEU A 148 -11.48 -4.21 -10.96
#